data_AF-A0A8S3SL83-F1
#
_entry.id   AF-A0A8S3SL83-F1
#
_cell.length_a   1.000
_cell.length_b   1.000
_cell.length_c   1.000
_cell.angle_alpha   90.00
_cell.angle_beta   90.00
_cell.angle_gamma   90.00
#
_symmetry.space_group_name_H-M   'P 1'
#
loop_
_entity.id
_entity.type
_entity.pdbx_description
1 polymer ?
#
loop_
_entity_poly.entity_id
_entity_poly.type
_entity_poly.pdbx_seq_one_letter_code
_entity_poly.pdbx_strand_id
1 'polypeptide(L)'
;MHAHYILMVQREKDGNMGATSWDIIRAIQFGYFEIVTRNSRIIFNMIKTIFTNLGELTDKENKNKKAAEIIVTIKNMMTDRHIVNTSLKNLLEKWKSECLPLVIENYDTFNADMKKSLLDINHFKCNLHVLVNLGTQAEAALKEWAKTIIVSDTLPSDSFSHSTPDFIRASTKLCVPGADHKSGYGLLFNSYLESLTPPIKQNMSTFYGHRINVLFSMAASVFYHAKHIKEFIELYFDDKQNNLVSCVANYVNNNVYLAGCRALGIIDKLCTGPLWRQIEESKHILDLNNVWLNFYNFLDEFSKDSSDLLRGKVIYPDYTIKDEVYNSLFMDLVIIFPGGKFSVDSAENFENLKNISRNVSTTNIISERDFANLDRLTREKPNANTIAVEGIILFTNNKTLQWLDSLNPDKKTEVFKIARENAPKMIKNYRKQKIVIKEKHIELLNKRKEENLRLQQNKMDELNKIRADVEKIGGEWKCQKAIDDNLNNIAKSKKIEAVKAQIKFQRLILKKNPSDKAIFKFSIQGRQLELYELLENLTNLMQLSGSPEKVQQSSEILTNLIIKSKEEREQFMAEQRGFIMEKIKKFQLTIKL
;
A
#
# COMPACT_ATOMS: atom_id res chain seq x y z
N MET A 1 -13.48 1.65 -4.85
CA MET A 1 -12.20 0.91 -5.03
C MET A 1 -12.14 0.47 -6.47
N HIS A 2 -11.00 0.58 -7.16
CA HIS A 2 -10.85 0.10 -8.53
C HIS A 2 -10.18 -1.29 -8.51
N ALA A 3 -10.71 -2.24 -9.26
CA ALA A 3 -10.05 -3.52 -9.50
C ALA A 3 -9.62 -3.60 -10.97
N HIS A 4 -8.42 -4.12 -11.20
CA HIS A 4 -7.80 -4.27 -12.52
C HIS A 4 -7.42 -5.74 -12.70
N TYR A 5 -7.87 -6.36 -13.79
CA TYR A 5 -7.54 -7.74 -14.12
C TYR A 5 -6.97 -7.80 -15.53
N ILE A 6 -5.75 -8.33 -15.63
CA ILE A 6 -5.13 -8.69 -16.90
C ILE A 6 -5.43 -10.17 -17.12
N LEU A 7 -6.07 -10.50 -18.24
CA LEU A 7 -6.28 -11.87 -18.67
C LEU A 7 -5.44 -12.09 -19.93
N MET A 8 -4.51 -13.04 -19.83
CA MET A 8 -3.70 -13.46 -20.98
C MET A 8 -4.49 -14.49 -21.76
N VAL A 9 -4.97 -14.11 -22.95
CA VAL A 9 -5.70 -15.01 -23.84
C VAL A 9 -4.74 -15.48 -24.92
N GLN A 10 -4.54 -16.80 -24.99
CA GLN A 10 -3.73 -17.43 -26.04
C GLN A 10 -4.70 -17.95 -27.10
N ARG A 11 -4.49 -17.57 -28.37
CA ARG A 11 -5.30 -18.03 -29.49
C ARG A 11 -4.42 -18.86 -30.42
N GLU A 12 -4.79 -20.11 -30.69
CA GLU A 12 -4.22 -20.87 -31.81
C GLU A 12 -4.77 -20.32 -33.12
N LYS A 13 -3.93 -20.27 -34.16
CA LYS A 13 -4.35 -19.92 -35.52
C LYS A 13 -5.00 -21.16 -36.13
N ASP A 14 -6.26 -21.05 -36.52
CA ASP A 14 -6.89 -22.02 -37.41
C ASP A 14 -6.19 -21.97 -38.79
N GLY A 15 -5.70 -23.12 -39.25
CA GLY A 15 -5.35 -23.37 -40.65
C GLY A 15 -3.88 -23.69 -40.94
N ASN A 16 -3.61 -24.99 -41.10
CA ASN A 16 -2.54 -25.63 -41.89
C ASN A 16 -1.24 -24.83 -42.12
N MET A 17 -0.20 -25.17 -41.35
CA MET A 17 1.14 -25.61 -41.83
C MET A 17 2.13 -25.56 -40.66
N GLY A 18 2.84 -26.67 -40.43
CA GLY A 18 4.13 -26.73 -39.76
C GLY A 18 4.15 -26.39 -38.25
N ALA A 19 4.59 -27.34 -37.44
CA ALA A 19 5.18 -27.01 -36.15
C ALA A 19 6.22 -25.89 -36.35
N THR A 20 6.20 -24.88 -35.47
CA THR A 20 7.00 -23.62 -35.46
C THR A 20 6.32 -22.36 -36.00
N SER A 21 5.29 -21.85 -35.31
CA SER A 21 4.99 -20.41 -35.25
C SER A 21 4.06 -20.13 -34.06
N TRP A 22 4.64 -19.83 -32.90
CA TRP A 22 3.93 -19.41 -31.69
C TRP A 22 4.08 -17.89 -31.52
N ASP A 23 3.29 -17.12 -32.26
CA ASP A 23 3.36 -15.65 -32.20
C ASP A 23 2.23 -15.02 -31.36
N ILE A 24 2.67 -14.33 -30.31
CA ILE A 24 2.00 -13.30 -29.50
C ILE A 24 1.00 -13.79 -28.44
N ILE A 25 1.47 -13.82 -27.18
CA ILE A 25 0.63 -13.70 -25.98
C ILE A 25 -0.04 -12.31 -26.02
N ARG A 26 -1.31 -12.22 -26.44
CA ARG A 26 -2.08 -10.98 -26.31
C ARG A 26 -2.68 -10.92 -24.90
N ALA A 27 -2.07 -10.13 -24.01
CA ALA A 27 -2.72 -9.70 -22.79
C ALA A 27 -3.88 -8.76 -23.16
N ILE A 28 -5.12 -9.20 -22.94
CA ILE A 28 -6.31 -8.36 -23.14
C ILE A 28 -6.67 -7.75 -21.79
N GLN A 29 -6.60 -6.42 -21.72
CA GLN A 29 -7.01 -5.69 -20.54
C GLN A 29 -8.47 -5.27 -20.67
N PHE A 30 -9.30 -5.66 -19.70
CA PHE A 30 -10.74 -5.43 -19.76
C PHE A 30 -11.21 -4.13 -19.11
N GLY A 31 -10.29 -3.26 -18.71
CA GLY A 31 -10.59 -1.93 -18.17
C GLY A 31 -10.65 -1.85 -16.63
N TYR A 32 -11.16 -0.73 -16.12
CA TYR A 32 -11.21 -0.39 -14.69
C TYR A 32 -12.64 -0.42 -14.17
N PHE A 33 -12.87 -1.21 -13.13
CA PHE A 33 -14.21 -1.31 -12.55
C PHE A 33 -14.22 -0.87 -11.09
N GLU A 34 -15.19 -0.01 -10.77
CA GLU A 34 -15.52 0.33 -9.40
C GLU A 34 -16.18 -0.86 -8.71
N ILE A 35 -15.52 -1.37 -7.67
CA ILE A 35 -16.06 -2.39 -6.79
C ILE A 35 -16.33 -1.82 -5.40
N VAL A 36 -17.42 -2.29 -4.81
CA VAL A 36 -17.88 -1.89 -3.47
C VAL A 36 -16.96 -2.48 -2.39
N THR A 37 -16.60 -3.76 -2.51
CA THR A 37 -15.66 -4.45 -1.61
C THR A 37 -14.79 -5.45 -2.38
N ARG A 38 -13.58 -5.73 -1.87
CA ARG A 38 -12.67 -6.76 -2.40
C ARG A 38 -13.14 -8.16 -1.98
N ASN A 39 -14.28 -8.59 -2.52
CA ASN A 39 -14.83 -9.92 -2.32
C ASN A 39 -14.75 -10.72 -3.63
N SER A 40 -14.29 -11.96 -3.56
CA SER A 40 -14.08 -12.85 -4.72
C SER A 40 -15.36 -13.03 -5.54
N ARG A 41 -16.53 -13.11 -4.90
CA ARG A 41 -17.82 -13.27 -5.58
C ARG A 41 -18.23 -12.01 -6.35
N ILE A 42 -17.97 -10.84 -5.80
CA ILE A 42 -18.26 -9.56 -6.47
C ILE A 42 -17.38 -9.42 -7.71
N ILE A 43 -16.08 -9.72 -7.56
CA ILE A 43 -15.13 -9.72 -8.66
C ILE A 43 -15.52 -10.72 -9.74
N PHE A 44 -15.88 -11.95 -9.34
CA PHE A 44 -16.32 -12.99 -10.25
C PHE A 44 -17.57 -12.60 -11.06
N ASN A 45 -18.59 -12.06 -10.39
CA ASN A 45 -19.81 -11.60 -11.05
C ASN A 45 -19.53 -10.45 -12.05
N MET A 46 -18.56 -9.60 -11.74
CA MET A 46 -18.10 -8.54 -12.61
C MET A 46 -17.40 -9.10 -13.86
N ILE A 47 -16.48 -10.07 -13.70
CA ILE A 47 -15.84 -10.77 -14.83
C ILE A 47 -16.90 -11.43 -15.73
N LYS A 48 -17.88 -12.12 -15.13
CA LYS A 48 -19.03 -12.67 -15.88
C LYS A 48 -19.74 -11.61 -16.69
N THR A 49 -20.05 -10.47 -16.06
CA THR A 49 -20.74 -9.35 -16.72
C THR A 49 -19.93 -8.80 -17.90
N ILE A 50 -18.61 -8.66 -17.74
CA ILE A 50 -17.71 -8.20 -18.80
C ILE A 50 -17.77 -9.17 -19.99
N PHE A 51 -17.61 -10.46 -19.75
CA PHE A 51 -17.60 -11.45 -20.82
C PHE A 51 -18.96 -11.56 -21.51
N THR A 52 -20.06 -11.48 -20.77
CA THR A 52 -21.41 -11.42 -21.35
C THR A 52 -21.61 -10.17 -22.19
N ASN A 53 -21.12 -9.01 -21.76
CA ASN A 53 -21.20 -7.78 -22.55
C ASN A 53 -20.36 -7.88 -23.83
N LEU A 54 -19.17 -8.48 -23.77
CA LEU A 54 -18.34 -8.76 -24.96
C LEU A 54 -19.02 -9.75 -25.90
N GLY A 55 -19.68 -10.77 -25.35
CA GLY A 55 -20.53 -11.67 -26.11
C GLY A 55 -21.66 -10.92 -26.81
N GLU A 56 -22.33 -10.00 -26.13
CA GLU A 56 -23.43 -9.22 -26.71
C GLU A 56 -22.98 -8.28 -27.84
N LEU A 57 -21.74 -7.81 -27.81
CA LEU A 57 -21.14 -7.01 -28.88
C LEU A 57 -20.80 -7.84 -30.13
N THR A 58 -20.60 -9.15 -29.98
CA THR A 58 -20.23 -10.05 -31.09
C THR A 58 -21.44 -10.78 -31.66
N ASP A 59 -22.34 -11.26 -30.80
CA ASP A 59 -23.59 -11.91 -31.16
C ASP A 59 -24.62 -11.67 -30.04
N LYS A 60 -25.64 -10.86 -30.33
CA LYS A 60 -26.70 -10.52 -29.35
C LYS A 60 -27.54 -11.73 -28.95
N GLU A 61 -27.81 -12.63 -29.88
CA GLU A 61 -28.69 -13.78 -29.65
C GLU A 61 -27.95 -14.86 -28.86
N ASN A 62 -26.65 -15.03 -29.11
CA ASN A 62 -25.82 -16.04 -28.44
C ASN A 62 -24.79 -15.47 -27.45
N LYS A 63 -25.06 -14.31 -26.85
CA LYS A 63 -24.10 -13.62 -25.96
C LYS A 63 -23.53 -14.47 -24.83
N ASN A 64 -24.33 -15.40 -24.28
CA ASN A 64 -23.88 -16.30 -23.23
C ASN A 64 -22.95 -17.40 -23.77
N LYS A 65 -23.20 -17.90 -24.98
CA LYS A 65 -22.31 -18.85 -25.67
C LYS A 65 -20.99 -18.19 -26.01
N LYS A 66 -21.00 -16.93 -26.48
CA LYS A 66 -19.77 -16.16 -26.73
C LYS A 66 -18.99 -15.86 -25.45
N ALA A 67 -19.67 -15.56 -24.34
CA ALA A 67 -19.00 -15.44 -23.04
C ALA A 67 -18.38 -16.77 -22.57
N ALA A 68 -19.06 -17.90 -22.84
CA ALA A 68 -18.57 -19.24 -22.55
C ALA A 68 -17.32 -19.58 -23.39
N GLU A 69 -17.31 -19.23 -24.68
CA GLU A 69 -16.14 -19.37 -25.56
C GLU A 69 -14.93 -18.62 -24.97
N ILE A 70 -15.12 -17.37 -24.50
CA ILE A 70 -14.03 -16.58 -23.91
C ILE A 70 -13.44 -17.27 -22.67
N ILE A 71 -14.26 -17.71 -21.70
CA ILE A 71 -13.73 -18.34 -20.48
C ILE A 71 -13.04 -19.69 -20.76
N VAL A 72 -13.54 -20.46 -21.71
CA VAL A 72 -12.93 -21.74 -22.11
C VAL A 72 -11.54 -21.55 -22.71
N THR A 73 -11.31 -20.45 -23.45
CA THR A 73 -9.99 -20.15 -24.03
C THR A 73 -8.93 -19.69 -23.02
N ILE A 74 -9.32 -19.34 -21.79
CA ILE A 74 -8.38 -18.90 -20.76
C ILE A 74 -7.64 -20.11 -20.19
N LYS A 75 -6.34 -20.19 -20.48
CA LYS A 75 -5.43 -21.23 -19.99
C LYS A 75 -4.50 -20.75 -18.88
N ASN A 76 -4.31 -19.43 -18.74
CA ASN A 76 -3.33 -18.86 -17.81
C ASN A 76 -3.93 -17.66 -17.05
N MET A 77 -3.58 -17.54 -15.77
CA MET A 77 -3.98 -16.43 -14.91
C MET A 77 -2.83 -15.99 -14.03
N MET A 78 -2.69 -14.68 -13.83
CA MET A 78 -1.76 -14.12 -12.85
C MET A 78 -2.54 -13.49 -11.71
N THR A 79 -2.20 -13.84 -10.46
CA THR A 79 -2.83 -13.29 -9.26
C THR A 79 -1.81 -12.95 -8.18
N ASP A 80 -2.20 -12.12 -7.22
CA ASP A 80 -1.46 -11.97 -5.97
C ASP A 80 -1.68 -13.19 -5.05
N ARG A 81 -0.97 -13.25 -3.92
CA ARG A 81 -1.08 -14.37 -2.95
C ARG A 81 -2.24 -14.22 -1.95
N HIS A 82 -3.15 -13.27 -2.14
CA HIS A 82 -4.22 -12.96 -1.19
C HIS A 82 -5.36 -13.99 -1.24
N ILE A 83 -5.97 -14.28 -0.08
CA ILE A 83 -7.02 -15.32 0.08
C ILE A 83 -8.23 -15.12 -0.85
N VAL A 84 -8.53 -13.85 -1.19
CA VAL A 84 -9.60 -13.48 -2.13
C VAL A 84 -9.34 -14.04 -3.53
N ASN A 85 -8.09 -14.08 -3.98
CA ASN A 85 -7.74 -14.59 -5.30
C ASN A 85 -7.76 -16.12 -5.36
N THR A 86 -7.44 -16.80 -4.26
CA THR A 86 -7.66 -18.25 -4.13
C THR A 86 -9.15 -18.60 -4.26
N SER A 87 -10.02 -17.83 -3.61
CA SER A 87 -11.47 -18.02 -3.74
C SER A 87 -11.98 -17.69 -5.16
N LEU A 88 -11.43 -16.66 -5.79
CA LEU A 88 -11.77 -16.29 -7.18
C LEU A 88 -11.37 -17.38 -8.18
N LYS A 89 -10.19 -18.00 -8.00
CA LYS A 89 -9.73 -19.15 -8.79
C LYS A 89 -10.79 -20.25 -8.82
N ASN A 90 -11.26 -20.69 -7.65
CA ASN A 90 -12.23 -21.78 -7.56
C ASN A 90 -13.56 -21.41 -8.25
N LEU A 91 -13.97 -20.14 -8.18
CA LEU A 91 -15.16 -19.66 -8.88
C LEU A 91 -15.00 -19.68 -10.40
N LEU A 92 -13.82 -19.32 -10.91
CA LEU A 92 -13.52 -19.31 -12.34
C LEU A 92 -13.36 -20.71 -12.91
N GLU A 93 -12.70 -21.64 -12.20
CA GLU A 93 -12.63 -23.05 -12.58
C GLU A 93 -14.00 -23.71 -12.60
N LYS A 94 -14.84 -23.45 -11.59
CA LYS A 94 -16.23 -23.90 -11.58
C LYS A 94 -16.99 -23.38 -12.80
N TRP A 95 -16.88 -22.08 -13.10
CA TRP A 95 -17.57 -21.51 -14.25
C TRP A 95 -17.07 -22.08 -15.59
N LYS A 96 -15.76 -22.29 -15.73
CA LYS A 96 -15.17 -22.93 -16.90
C LYS A 96 -15.73 -24.35 -17.08
N SER A 97 -15.88 -25.11 -16.00
CA SER A 97 -16.49 -26.44 -16.02
C SER A 97 -17.95 -26.45 -16.50
N GLU A 98 -18.72 -25.42 -16.13
CA GLU A 98 -20.11 -25.24 -16.58
C GLU A 98 -20.17 -24.85 -18.07
N CYS A 99 -19.12 -24.20 -18.59
CA CYS A 99 -19.07 -23.70 -19.96
C CYS A 99 -18.49 -24.69 -20.98
N LEU A 100 -17.60 -25.60 -20.57
CA LEU A 100 -16.95 -26.56 -21.48
C LEU A 100 -17.95 -27.40 -22.31
N PRO A 101 -19.02 -27.99 -21.73
CA PRO A 101 -20.00 -28.77 -22.50
C PRO A 101 -20.81 -27.92 -23.50
N LEU A 102 -20.89 -26.61 -23.30
CA LEU A 102 -21.64 -25.69 -24.16
C LEU A 102 -20.84 -25.24 -25.40
N VAL A 103 -19.53 -25.40 -25.36
CA VAL A 103 -18.59 -24.86 -26.35
C VAL A 103 -17.90 -25.96 -27.14
N ILE A 104 -17.55 -27.07 -26.49
CA ILE A 104 -16.83 -28.19 -27.12
C ILE A 104 -17.83 -29.29 -27.48
N GLU A 105 -17.96 -29.58 -28.77
CA GLU A 105 -18.77 -30.69 -29.25
C GLU A 105 -18.22 -32.03 -28.75
N ASN A 106 -19.11 -32.95 -28.40
CA ASN A 106 -18.77 -34.28 -27.88
C ASN A 106 -17.93 -34.26 -26.58
N TYR A 107 -17.96 -33.18 -25.80
CA TYR A 107 -17.25 -33.09 -24.52
C TYR A 107 -17.54 -34.28 -23.59
N ASP A 108 -18.77 -34.80 -23.60
CA ASP A 108 -19.16 -35.94 -22.77
C ASP A 108 -18.39 -37.23 -23.10
N THR A 109 -17.95 -37.38 -24.36
CA THR A 109 -17.18 -38.53 -24.84
C THR A 109 -15.70 -38.50 -24.45
N PHE A 110 -15.21 -37.37 -23.93
CA PHE A 110 -13.81 -37.23 -23.55
C PHE A 110 -13.52 -38.04 -22.28
N ASN A 111 -12.32 -38.65 -22.24
CA ASN A 111 -11.84 -39.34 -21.06
C ASN A 111 -11.52 -38.35 -19.92
N ALA A 112 -11.29 -38.89 -18.72
CA ALA A 112 -11.07 -38.08 -17.51
C ALA A 112 -9.85 -37.15 -17.64
N ASP A 113 -8.77 -37.61 -18.27
CA ASP A 113 -7.53 -36.84 -18.43
C ASP A 113 -7.69 -35.67 -19.40
N MET A 114 -8.40 -35.88 -20.51
CA MET A 114 -8.72 -34.81 -21.47
C MET A 114 -9.63 -33.76 -20.82
N LYS A 115 -10.68 -34.18 -20.10
CA LYS A 115 -11.56 -33.25 -19.36
C LYS A 115 -10.78 -32.45 -18.33
N LYS A 116 -9.86 -33.09 -17.60
CA LYS A 116 -8.98 -32.43 -16.63
C LYS A 116 -8.06 -31.40 -17.29
N SER A 117 -7.42 -31.75 -18.41
CA SER A 117 -6.53 -30.83 -19.15
C SER A 117 -7.24 -29.58 -19.67
N LEU A 118 -8.52 -29.69 -20.03
CA LEU A 118 -9.34 -28.58 -20.51
C LEU A 118 -9.82 -27.68 -19.36
N LEU A 119 -10.04 -28.26 -18.18
CA LEU A 119 -10.39 -27.53 -16.97
C LEU A 119 -9.22 -26.74 -16.41
N ASP A 120 -8.00 -27.28 -16.54
CA ASP A 120 -6.82 -26.69 -15.95
C ASP A 120 -6.59 -25.24 -16.42
N ILE A 121 -6.29 -24.39 -15.43
CA ILE A 121 -5.84 -23.02 -15.61
C ILE A 121 -4.51 -22.92 -14.88
N ASN A 122 -3.45 -22.54 -15.59
CA ASN A 122 -2.17 -22.29 -14.96
C ASN A 122 -2.25 -21.01 -14.13
N HIS A 123 -2.00 -21.13 -12.82
CA HIS A 123 -2.05 -20.00 -11.90
C HIS A 123 -0.64 -19.55 -11.54
N PHE A 124 -0.25 -18.43 -12.11
CA PHE A 124 1.01 -17.78 -11.79
C PHE A 124 0.82 -16.80 -10.64
N LYS A 125 1.71 -16.87 -9.64
CA LYS A 125 1.74 -15.93 -8.52
C LYS A 125 2.74 -14.83 -8.81
N CYS A 126 2.39 -13.59 -8.50
CA CYS A 126 3.32 -12.48 -8.61
C CYS A 126 4.44 -12.61 -7.56
N ASN A 127 5.66 -12.92 -8.00
CA ASN A 127 6.83 -13.07 -7.14
C ASN A 127 7.45 -11.73 -6.71
N LEU A 128 7.05 -10.61 -7.29
CA LEU A 128 7.50 -9.28 -6.86
C LEU A 128 7.11 -8.94 -5.41
N HIS A 129 6.14 -9.65 -4.81
CA HIS A 129 5.82 -9.54 -3.39
C HIS A 129 6.99 -9.94 -2.48
N VAL A 130 7.97 -10.70 -2.98
CA VAL A 130 9.22 -10.98 -2.26
C VAL A 130 9.97 -9.68 -1.96
N LEU A 131 10.07 -8.76 -2.92
CA LEU A 131 10.72 -7.46 -2.73
C LEU A 131 9.93 -6.54 -1.79
N VAL A 132 8.59 -6.58 -1.87
CA VAL A 132 7.72 -5.85 -0.92
C VAL A 132 7.95 -6.33 0.51
N ASN A 133 8.03 -7.65 0.70
CA ASN A 133 8.30 -8.25 2.00
C ASN A 133 9.72 -7.93 2.48
N LEU A 134 10.73 -7.99 1.60
CA LEU A 134 12.10 -7.61 1.92
C LEU A 134 12.17 -6.16 2.40
N GLY A 135 11.51 -5.22 1.72
CA GLY A 135 11.44 -3.82 2.15
C GLY A 135 10.76 -3.65 3.51
N THR A 136 9.70 -4.43 3.78
CA THR A 136 9.01 -4.43 5.08
C THR A 136 9.92 -4.93 6.22
N GLN A 137 10.67 -6.00 5.97
CA GLN A 137 11.63 -6.54 6.95
C GLN A 137 12.83 -5.61 7.15
N ALA A 138 13.34 -4.99 6.08
CA ALA A 138 14.42 -4.02 6.15
C ALA A 138 14.01 -2.78 6.97
N GLU A 139 12.77 -2.30 6.82
CA GLU A 139 12.23 -1.23 7.67
C GLU A 139 12.17 -1.63 9.15
N ALA A 140 11.71 -2.86 9.44
CA ALA A 140 11.66 -3.36 10.81
C ALA A 140 13.06 -3.46 11.44
N ALA A 141 14.02 -4.03 10.72
CA ALA A 141 15.41 -4.17 11.15
C ALA A 141 16.08 -2.81 11.38
N LEU A 142 15.91 -1.85 10.48
CA LEU A 142 16.48 -0.50 10.64
C LEU A 142 15.87 0.25 11.83
N LYS A 143 14.57 0.07 12.10
CA LYS A 143 13.93 0.63 13.30
C LYS A 143 14.48 0.03 14.59
N GLU A 144 14.73 -1.28 14.61
CA GLU A 144 15.33 -1.94 15.76
C GLU A 144 16.78 -1.50 15.96
N TRP A 145 17.58 -1.49 14.89
CA TRP A 145 18.96 -1.02 14.91
C TRP A 145 19.07 0.45 15.37
N ALA A 146 18.22 1.35 14.86
CA ALA A 146 18.20 2.74 15.29
C ALA A 146 17.92 2.90 16.79
N LYS A 147 17.03 2.08 17.37
CA LYS A 147 16.76 2.07 18.82
C LYS A 147 17.96 1.60 19.64
N THR A 148 18.81 0.73 19.10
CA THR A 148 20.00 0.25 19.82
C THR A 148 21.12 1.28 19.88
N ILE A 149 21.21 2.17 18.88
CA ILE A 149 22.29 3.16 18.77
C ILE A 149 21.87 4.53 19.32
N ILE A 150 20.64 4.95 19.05
CA ILE A 150 20.15 6.25 19.49
C ILE A 150 19.65 6.09 20.92
N VAL A 151 20.45 6.56 21.89
CA VAL A 151 20.05 6.63 23.30
C VAL A 151 18.78 7.48 23.40
N SER A 152 17.76 6.95 24.07
CA SER A 152 16.35 7.38 24.06
C SER A 152 16.10 8.87 24.32
N ASP A 153 17.04 9.56 24.95
CA ASP A 153 16.84 10.90 25.51
C ASP A 153 17.04 12.04 24.50
N THR A 154 17.41 11.71 23.25
CA THR A 154 17.64 12.69 22.16
C THR A 154 16.59 12.65 21.05
N LEU A 155 15.62 11.74 21.11
CA LEU A 155 14.55 11.67 20.10
C LEU A 155 13.43 12.63 20.49
N PRO A 156 13.13 13.67 19.67
CA PRO A 156 12.00 14.55 19.92
C PRO A 156 10.70 13.73 19.96
N SER A 157 9.95 13.86 21.05
CA SER A 157 8.60 13.29 21.11
C SER A 157 7.66 14.03 20.17
N ASP A 158 6.83 13.23 19.51
CA ASP A 158 5.58 13.56 18.83
C ASP A 158 5.61 13.89 17.32
N SER A 159 4.75 13.15 16.61
CA SER A 159 4.21 13.27 15.25
C SER A 159 4.88 12.56 14.07
N PHE A 160 6.18 12.25 14.10
CA PHE A 160 6.84 11.49 13.02
C PHE A 160 7.48 10.20 13.54
N SER A 161 7.28 9.08 12.84
CA SER A 161 8.08 7.89 13.09
C SER A 161 9.52 8.19 12.66
N HIS A 162 10.45 8.10 13.59
CA HIS A 162 11.87 8.35 13.34
C HIS A 162 12.50 7.11 12.70
N SER A 163 12.39 6.97 11.38
CA SER A 163 12.90 5.80 10.65
C SER A 163 13.58 6.17 9.33
N THR A 164 14.53 5.34 8.88
CA THR A 164 15.22 5.53 7.60
C THR A 164 14.24 5.64 6.41
N PRO A 165 13.17 4.83 6.30
CA PRO A 165 12.15 5.06 5.26
C PRO A 165 11.46 6.42 5.33
N ASP A 166 11.25 6.98 6.52
CA ASP A 166 10.66 8.31 6.68
C ASP A 166 11.63 9.41 6.27
N PHE A 167 12.93 9.24 6.54
CA PHE A 167 13.97 10.11 5.99
C PHE A 167 13.96 10.11 4.47
N ILE A 168 13.90 8.93 3.84
CA ILE A 168 13.83 8.80 2.38
C ILE A 168 12.59 9.50 1.82
N ARG A 169 11.43 9.32 2.45
CA ARG A 169 10.17 9.97 2.05
C ARG A 169 10.20 11.48 2.24
N ALA A 170 10.75 11.97 3.36
CA ALA A 170 10.85 13.40 3.63
C ALA A 170 11.81 14.07 2.64
N SER A 171 12.96 13.46 2.36
CA SER A 171 13.95 13.96 1.39
C SER A 171 13.37 14.01 -0.01
N THR A 172 12.64 12.98 -0.45
CA THR A 172 12.00 12.97 -1.77
C THR A 172 10.90 14.03 -1.88
N LYS A 173 10.08 14.24 -0.84
CA LYS A 173 9.10 15.34 -0.80
C LYS A 173 9.76 16.71 -0.89
N LEU A 174 10.90 16.89 -0.22
CA LEU A 174 11.63 18.14 -0.22
C LEU A 174 12.28 18.42 -1.58
N CYS A 175 12.95 17.43 -2.14
CA CYS A 175 13.94 17.62 -3.21
C CYS A 175 13.46 17.21 -4.61
N VAL A 176 12.32 16.52 -4.75
CA VAL A 176 11.84 16.05 -6.07
C VAL A 176 10.68 16.92 -6.57
N PRO A 177 10.75 17.49 -7.80
CA PRO A 177 9.64 18.23 -8.38
C PRO A 177 8.35 17.42 -8.42
N GLY A 178 7.25 17.98 -7.91
CA GLY A 178 5.93 17.34 -7.90
C GLY A 178 5.75 16.23 -6.86
N ALA A 179 6.73 15.98 -5.98
CA ALA A 179 6.57 15.04 -4.87
C ALA A 179 5.76 15.63 -3.69
N ASP A 180 5.85 16.94 -3.47
CA ASP A 180 4.99 17.70 -2.54
C ASP A 180 4.65 19.06 -3.14
N HIS A 181 3.36 19.32 -3.36
CA HIS A 181 2.86 20.56 -3.94
C HIS A 181 2.69 21.70 -2.92
N LYS A 182 2.85 21.41 -1.62
CA LYS A 182 2.63 22.39 -0.54
C LYS A 182 3.94 22.85 0.10
N SER A 183 4.83 21.90 0.37
CA SER A 183 6.00 22.13 1.22
C SER A 183 7.33 21.78 0.55
N GLY A 184 7.31 21.22 -0.66
CA GLY A 184 8.50 20.77 -1.39
C GLY A 184 9.18 21.88 -2.18
N TYR A 185 10.50 21.75 -2.34
CA TYR A 185 11.37 22.70 -3.04
C TYR A 185 12.14 22.04 -4.20
N GLY A 186 11.59 20.99 -4.80
CA GLY A 186 12.34 20.16 -5.75
C GLY A 186 12.85 20.88 -7.01
N LEU A 187 12.14 21.90 -7.50
CA LEU A 187 12.64 22.73 -8.60
C LEU A 187 13.86 23.56 -8.17
N LEU A 188 13.80 24.15 -6.98
CA LEU A 188 14.90 24.95 -6.43
C LEU A 188 16.13 24.07 -6.12
N PHE A 189 15.90 22.87 -5.58
CA PHE A 189 16.98 21.92 -5.34
C PHE A 189 17.64 21.45 -6.65
N ASN A 190 16.86 21.22 -7.71
CA ASN A 190 17.43 20.89 -9.01
C ASN A 190 18.27 22.05 -9.58
N SER A 191 17.77 23.29 -9.50
CA SER A 191 18.55 24.46 -9.93
C SER A 191 19.83 24.63 -9.11
N TYR A 192 19.80 24.32 -7.81
CA TYR A 192 21.00 24.30 -6.97
C TYR A 192 22.01 23.25 -7.46
N LEU A 193 21.59 22.01 -7.72
CA LEU A 193 22.49 20.97 -8.23
C LEU A 193 23.08 21.32 -9.62
N GLU A 194 22.30 21.95 -10.48
CA GLU A 194 22.75 22.45 -11.79
C GLU A 194 23.76 23.60 -11.67
N SER A 195 23.72 24.37 -10.59
CA SER A 195 24.64 25.48 -10.32
C SER A 195 26.01 25.04 -9.78
N LEU A 196 26.14 23.80 -9.30
CA LEU A 196 27.41 23.25 -8.81
C LEU A 196 28.41 23.05 -9.97
N THR A 197 29.70 23.05 -9.65
CA THR A 197 30.78 22.82 -10.63
C THR A 197 31.61 21.60 -10.23
N PRO A 198 31.54 20.47 -10.96
CA PRO A 198 30.67 20.22 -12.13
C PRO A 198 29.18 20.12 -11.73
N PRO A 199 28.25 20.36 -12.68
CA PRO A 199 26.82 20.20 -12.43
C PRO A 199 26.49 18.77 -12.02
N ILE A 200 25.65 18.62 -10.99
CA ILE A 200 25.28 17.31 -10.46
C ILE A 200 23.89 16.93 -10.95
N LYS A 201 23.74 15.72 -11.48
CA LYS A 201 22.45 15.22 -11.91
C LYS A 201 21.58 14.82 -10.71
N GLN A 202 20.32 15.24 -10.71
CA GLN A 202 19.32 14.74 -9.77
C GLN A 202 19.03 13.25 -10.01
N ASN A 203 19.31 12.41 -9.01
CA ASN A 203 19.07 10.96 -9.06
C ASN A 203 17.85 10.50 -8.23
N MET A 204 17.19 11.40 -7.49
CA MET A 204 15.94 11.08 -6.78
C MET A 204 14.72 11.09 -7.71
N SER A 205 13.78 10.18 -7.47
CA SER A 205 12.50 10.07 -8.16
C SER A 205 11.32 10.27 -7.20
N THR A 206 10.12 10.43 -7.73
CA THR A 206 8.92 10.53 -6.91
C THR A 206 8.64 9.20 -6.20
N PHE A 207 8.18 9.28 -4.94
CA PHE A 207 7.75 8.09 -4.19
C PHE A 207 6.43 7.49 -4.74
N TYR A 208 5.71 8.26 -5.57
CA TYR A 208 4.45 7.87 -6.19
C TYR A 208 4.73 7.07 -7.48
N GLY A 209 4.24 5.82 -7.53
CA GLY A 209 4.24 5.01 -8.75
C GLY A 209 5.05 3.71 -8.67
N HIS A 210 6.09 3.63 -7.83
CA HIS A 210 7.08 2.52 -7.88
C HIS A 210 7.16 1.65 -6.61
N ARG A 211 6.05 1.07 -6.14
CA ARG A 211 5.96 0.52 -4.77
C ARG A 211 6.92 -0.63 -4.41
N ILE A 212 7.55 -1.29 -5.39
CA ILE A 212 8.23 -2.57 -5.18
C ILE A 212 9.75 -2.41 -4.97
N ASN A 213 10.43 -1.53 -5.72
CA ASN A 213 11.88 -1.27 -5.55
C ASN A 213 12.21 0.15 -5.08
N VAL A 214 11.24 1.07 -5.03
CA VAL A 214 11.50 2.50 -4.74
C VAL A 214 12.20 2.74 -3.42
N LEU A 215 11.97 1.90 -2.40
CA LEU A 215 12.62 2.07 -1.11
C LEU A 215 14.15 1.97 -1.24
N PHE A 216 14.65 0.93 -1.93
CA PHE A 216 16.07 0.65 -2.08
C PHE A 216 16.73 1.67 -3.02
N SER A 217 16.12 1.91 -4.19
CA SER A 217 16.66 2.84 -5.17
C SER A 217 16.68 4.29 -4.66
N MET A 218 15.65 4.71 -3.92
CA MET A 218 15.63 6.04 -3.31
C MET A 218 16.58 6.17 -2.15
N ALA A 219 16.80 5.10 -1.37
CA ALA A 219 17.82 5.12 -0.34
C ALA A 219 19.22 5.39 -0.92
N ALA A 220 19.56 4.75 -2.05
CA ALA A 220 20.80 4.99 -2.77
C ALA A 220 20.93 6.47 -3.19
N SER A 221 19.89 7.02 -3.83
CA SER A 221 19.89 8.41 -4.29
C SER A 221 19.93 9.43 -3.14
N VAL A 222 19.19 9.19 -2.06
CA VAL A 222 19.19 10.06 -0.87
C VAL A 222 20.55 10.03 -0.19
N PHE A 223 21.21 8.88 -0.11
CA PHE A 223 22.57 8.79 0.42
C PHE A 223 23.57 9.56 -0.44
N TYR A 224 23.54 9.37 -1.76
CA TYR A 224 24.39 10.12 -2.70
C TYR A 224 24.19 11.64 -2.61
N HIS A 225 22.95 12.09 -2.45
CA HIS A 225 22.63 13.51 -2.33
C HIS A 225 22.70 14.05 -0.90
N ALA A 226 23.02 13.26 0.12
CA ALA A 226 22.94 13.69 1.52
C ALA A 226 23.74 14.97 1.80
N LYS A 227 24.98 15.05 1.30
CA LYS A 227 25.81 16.26 1.43
C LYS A 227 25.20 17.47 0.72
N HIS A 228 24.72 17.27 -0.51
CA HIS A 228 24.06 18.31 -1.30
C HIS A 228 22.76 18.81 -0.64
N ILE A 229 21.97 17.90 -0.04
CA ILE A 229 20.76 18.23 0.70
C ILE A 229 21.11 19.07 1.93
N LYS A 230 22.16 18.69 2.66
CA LYS A 230 22.63 19.45 3.82
C LYS A 230 23.07 20.86 3.43
N GLU A 231 23.94 20.99 2.44
CA GLU A 231 24.44 22.29 1.95
C GLU A 231 23.30 23.16 1.40
N PHE A 232 22.34 22.56 0.68
CA PHE A 232 21.15 23.24 0.21
C PHE A 232 20.30 23.79 1.37
N ILE A 233 20.10 23.00 2.42
CA ILE A 233 19.38 23.43 3.62
C ILE A 233 20.15 24.50 4.39
N GLU A 234 21.49 24.47 4.40
CA GLU A 234 22.28 25.50 5.06
C GLU A 234 22.30 26.82 4.26
N LEU A 235 22.22 26.75 2.93
CA LEU A 235 22.37 27.92 2.06
C LEU A 235 21.07 28.71 1.87
N TYR A 236 19.92 28.06 1.81
CA TYR A 236 18.66 28.67 1.36
C TYR A 236 17.64 28.94 2.48
N PHE A 237 17.96 28.62 3.73
CA PHE A 237 16.95 28.24 4.72
C PHE A 237 17.42 28.57 6.16
N ASP A 238 16.77 29.54 6.83
CA ASP A 238 17.07 30.01 8.21
C ASP A 238 16.26 29.29 9.32
N ASP A 239 16.60 29.45 10.61
CA ASP A 239 15.99 28.75 11.77
C ASP A 239 14.44 28.78 11.93
N LYS A 240 13.70 29.58 11.15
CA LYS A 240 12.23 29.71 11.22
C LYS A 240 11.53 29.04 10.03
N GLN A 241 11.52 27.71 9.97
CA GLN A 241 11.11 26.98 8.77
C GLN A 241 9.91 26.03 8.88
N ASN A 242 9.43 25.62 7.70
CA ASN A 242 8.45 24.56 7.51
C ASN A 242 8.96 23.24 8.10
N ASN A 243 8.12 22.55 8.86
CA ASN A 243 8.39 21.27 9.51
C ASN A 243 9.06 20.22 8.61
N LEU A 244 8.80 20.24 7.29
CA LEU A 244 9.45 19.32 6.36
C LEU A 244 10.96 19.55 6.27
N VAL A 245 11.42 20.80 6.18
CA VAL A 245 12.85 21.10 6.05
C VAL A 245 13.56 20.79 7.36
N SER A 246 13.00 21.20 8.50
CA SER A 246 13.54 20.87 9.82
C SER A 246 13.64 19.36 10.05
N CYS A 247 12.64 18.60 9.57
CA CYS A 247 12.65 17.14 9.63
C CYS A 247 13.80 16.53 8.80
N VAL A 248 13.98 16.98 7.55
CA VAL A 248 15.08 16.50 6.69
C VAL A 248 16.45 16.92 7.25
N ALA A 249 16.57 18.13 7.79
CA ALA A 249 17.79 18.62 8.44
C ALA A 249 18.21 17.75 9.63
N ASN A 250 17.24 17.32 10.46
CA ASN A 250 17.51 16.41 11.57
C ASN A 250 17.99 15.04 11.10
N TYR A 251 17.40 14.51 10.02
CA TYR A 251 17.80 13.22 9.49
C TYR A 251 19.17 13.24 8.81
N VAL A 252 19.44 14.24 7.97
CA VAL A 252 20.69 14.31 7.20
C VAL A 252 21.92 14.55 8.09
N ASN A 253 21.72 15.12 9.27
CA ASN A 253 22.78 15.31 10.26
C ASN A 253 23.00 14.09 11.18
N ASN A 254 22.18 13.04 11.05
CA ASN A 254 22.27 11.86 11.89
C ASN A 254 22.82 10.65 11.10
N ASN A 255 24.02 10.24 11.48
CA ASN A 255 24.78 9.16 10.84
C ASN A 255 24.05 7.80 10.86
N VAL A 256 23.15 7.57 11.83
CA VAL A 256 22.36 6.33 11.89
C VAL A 256 21.43 6.26 10.68
N TYR A 257 20.67 7.31 10.39
CA TYR A 257 19.75 7.29 9.24
C TYR A 257 20.49 7.29 7.91
N LEU A 258 21.64 7.98 7.82
CA LEU A 258 22.52 7.91 6.64
C LEU A 258 23.06 6.49 6.41
N ALA A 259 23.54 5.81 7.44
CA ALA A 259 24.00 4.43 7.34
C ALA A 259 22.84 3.48 6.97
N GLY A 260 21.62 3.73 7.46
CA GLY A 260 20.44 3.01 6.99
C GLY A 260 20.16 3.23 5.50
N CYS A 261 20.27 4.47 5.00
CA CYS A 261 20.14 4.77 3.57
C CYS A 261 21.23 4.08 2.75
N ARG A 262 22.47 4.07 3.26
CA ARG A 262 23.62 3.39 2.64
C ARG A 262 23.37 1.89 2.53
N ALA A 263 22.95 1.23 3.61
CA ALA A 263 22.67 -0.21 3.62
C ALA A 263 21.59 -0.59 2.60
N LEU A 264 20.49 0.15 2.57
CA LEU A 264 19.43 -0.05 1.57
C LEU A 264 19.89 0.24 0.15
N GLY A 265 20.75 1.25 -0.05
CA GLY A 265 21.31 1.57 -1.35
C GLY A 265 22.31 0.53 -1.87
N ILE A 266 23.08 -0.10 -0.99
CA ILE A 266 23.94 -1.25 -1.32
C ILE A 266 23.06 -2.41 -1.81
N ILE A 267 21.96 -2.71 -1.11
CA ILE A 267 20.99 -3.72 -1.52
C ILE A 267 20.39 -3.38 -2.89
N ASP A 268 20.10 -2.11 -3.19
CA ASP A 268 19.66 -1.69 -4.52
C ASP A 268 20.68 -2.04 -5.59
N LYS A 269 21.92 -1.57 -5.41
CA LYS A 269 22.94 -1.66 -6.45
C LYS A 269 23.43 -3.08 -6.68
N LEU A 270 23.49 -3.92 -5.64
CA LEU A 270 24.03 -5.27 -5.72
C LEU A 270 22.96 -6.36 -5.87
N CYS A 271 21.72 -6.10 -5.47
CA CYS A 271 20.68 -7.13 -5.38
C CYS A 271 19.41 -6.76 -6.14
N THR A 272 18.65 -5.78 -5.66
CA THR A 272 17.27 -5.54 -6.14
C THR A 272 17.23 -4.82 -7.48
N GLY A 273 18.16 -3.91 -7.75
CA GLY A 273 18.33 -3.26 -9.05
C GLY A 273 18.79 -4.23 -10.15
N PRO A 274 19.82 -5.08 -9.94
CA PRO A 274 20.19 -6.15 -10.86
C PRO A 274 19.05 -7.15 -11.10
N LEU A 275 18.39 -7.62 -10.04
CA LEU A 275 17.24 -8.50 -10.14
C LEU A 275 16.14 -7.87 -10.99
N TRP A 276 15.85 -6.59 -10.78
CA TRP A 276 14.83 -5.87 -11.52
C TRP A 276 15.12 -5.89 -13.02
N ARG A 277 16.36 -5.57 -13.42
CA ARG A 277 16.77 -5.59 -14.82
C ARG A 277 16.71 -6.99 -15.44
N GLN A 278 17.08 -8.03 -14.69
CA GLN A 278 16.96 -9.40 -15.18
C GLN A 278 15.50 -9.84 -15.35
N ILE A 279 14.60 -9.41 -14.46
CA ILE A 279 13.16 -9.64 -14.61
C ILE A 279 12.64 -8.94 -15.87
N GLU A 280 13.08 -7.71 -16.14
CA GLU A 280 12.69 -6.94 -17.32
C GLU A 280 13.18 -7.56 -18.64
N GLU A 281 14.34 -8.20 -18.63
CA GLU A 281 14.89 -8.91 -19.81
C GLU A 281 14.28 -10.29 -20.06
N SER A 282 13.61 -10.87 -19.06
CA SER A 282 13.05 -12.21 -19.17
C SER A 282 11.84 -12.25 -20.11
N LYS A 283 11.92 -13.09 -21.14
CA LYS A 283 10.85 -13.22 -22.16
C LYS A 283 9.65 -14.01 -21.67
N HIS A 284 9.86 -14.95 -20.75
CA HIS A 284 8.81 -15.82 -20.24
C HIS A 284 8.82 -15.92 -18.71
N ILE A 285 7.62 -16.09 -18.12
CA ILE A 285 7.46 -16.16 -16.66
C ILE A 285 8.16 -17.37 -16.02
N LEU A 286 8.32 -18.46 -16.77
CA LEU A 286 9.01 -19.66 -16.27
C LEU A 286 10.53 -19.47 -16.21
N ASP A 287 11.09 -18.58 -17.03
CA ASP A 287 12.52 -18.25 -17.02
C ASP A 287 12.90 -17.57 -15.68
N LEU A 288 11.93 -16.89 -15.06
CA LEU A 288 12.09 -16.26 -13.78
C LEU A 288 12.27 -17.25 -12.62
N ASN A 289 11.95 -18.54 -12.78
CA ASN A 289 12.09 -19.50 -11.68
C ASN A 289 13.53 -19.60 -11.19
N ASN A 290 14.49 -19.69 -12.13
CA ASN A 290 15.91 -19.74 -11.80
C ASN A 290 16.40 -18.41 -11.24
N VAL A 291 15.88 -17.29 -11.74
CA VAL A 291 16.15 -15.94 -11.21
C VAL A 291 15.70 -15.83 -9.76
N TRP A 292 14.50 -16.28 -9.42
CA TRP A 292 14.01 -16.23 -8.04
C TRP A 292 14.73 -17.22 -7.12
N LEU A 293 15.12 -18.40 -7.63
CA LEU A 293 15.90 -19.36 -6.87
C LEU A 293 17.30 -18.83 -6.55
N ASN A 294 17.98 -18.22 -7.53
CA ASN A 294 19.27 -17.58 -7.33
C ASN A 294 19.15 -16.42 -6.32
N PHE A 295 18.10 -15.62 -6.42
CA PHE A 295 17.83 -14.55 -5.46
C PHE A 295 17.59 -15.06 -4.05
N TYR A 296 16.83 -16.15 -3.89
CA TYR A 296 16.63 -16.79 -2.59
C TYR A 296 17.95 -17.31 -2.01
N ASN A 297 18.73 -18.06 -2.79
CA ASN A 297 20.00 -18.61 -2.33
C ASN A 297 21.00 -17.51 -1.94
N PHE A 298 21.03 -16.43 -2.74
CA PHE A 298 21.85 -15.25 -2.45
C PHE A 298 21.45 -14.61 -1.12
N LEU A 299 20.14 -14.37 -0.89
CA LEU A 299 19.67 -13.80 0.38
C LEU A 299 19.90 -14.74 1.58
N ASP A 300 19.74 -16.05 1.41
CA ASP A 300 20.01 -17.04 2.46
C ASP A 300 21.49 -17.07 2.86
N GLU A 301 22.39 -16.99 1.88
CA GLU A 301 23.84 -16.88 2.12
C GLU A 301 24.17 -15.61 2.93
N PHE A 302 23.72 -14.44 2.48
CA PHE A 302 24.05 -13.18 3.16
C PHE A 302 23.32 -12.95 4.48
N SER A 303 22.22 -13.68 4.72
CA SER A 303 21.61 -13.70 6.05
C SER A 303 22.52 -14.31 7.11
N LYS A 304 23.48 -15.17 6.70
CA LYS A 304 24.47 -15.80 7.57
C LYS A 304 25.75 -14.98 7.66
N ASP A 305 26.29 -14.52 6.53
CA ASP A 305 27.46 -13.64 6.49
C ASP A 305 27.34 -12.63 5.34
N SER A 306 27.24 -11.34 5.68
CA SER A 306 27.11 -10.24 4.71
C SER A 306 28.44 -9.62 4.26
N SER A 307 29.58 -10.16 4.70
CA SER A 307 30.90 -9.58 4.44
C SER A 307 31.20 -9.43 2.94
N ASP A 308 30.89 -10.46 2.14
CA ASP A 308 31.14 -10.40 0.70
C ASP A 308 30.21 -9.42 -0.03
N LEU A 309 28.99 -9.18 0.47
CA LEU A 309 28.11 -8.14 -0.05
C LEU A 309 28.74 -6.75 0.15
N LEU A 310 29.33 -6.52 1.32
CA LEU A 310 30.05 -5.27 1.61
C LEU A 310 31.35 -5.12 0.79
N ARG A 311 31.94 -6.23 0.36
CA ARG A 311 33.06 -6.26 -0.61
C ARG A 311 32.61 -6.05 -2.06
N GLY A 312 31.31 -5.90 -2.31
CA GLY A 312 30.77 -5.66 -3.64
C GLY A 312 30.44 -6.93 -4.43
N LYS A 313 30.26 -8.09 -3.77
CA LYS A 313 29.72 -9.29 -4.43
C LYS A 313 28.30 -8.99 -4.92
N VAL A 314 28.09 -9.22 -6.21
CA VAL A 314 26.85 -8.95 -6.92
C VAL A 314 26.13 -10.24 -7.23
N ILE A 315 24.80 -10.23 -7.20
CA ILE A 315 24.01 -11.41 -7.57
C ILE A 315 24.03 -11.66 -9.08
N TYR A 316 23.93 -10.60 -9.87
CA TYR A 316 23.86 -10.63 -11.33
C TYR A 316 24.90 -9.65 -11.89
N PRO A 317 26.14 -10.10 -12.16
CA PRO A 317 27.23 -9.24 -12.61
C PRO A 317 26.91 -8.45 -13.89
N ASP A 318 26.35 -9.14 -14.89
CA ASP A 318 25.97 -8.53 -16.18
C ASP A 318 24.89 -7.45 -16.02
N TYR A 319 24.17 -7.51 -14.91
CA TYR A 319 23.10 -6.63 -14.53
C TYR A 319 23.53 -5.73 -13.39
N THR A 320 24.80 -5.36 -13.21
CA THR A 320 25.20 -4.37 -12.18
C THR A 320 25.67 -3.08 -12.83
N ILE A 321 25.14 -1.93 -12.39
CA ILE A 321 25.59 -0.60 -12.84
C ILE A 321 26.48 0.02 -11.78
N LYS A 322 27.71 0.36 -12.18
CA LYS A 322 28.69 1.06 -11.35
C LYS A 322 28.77 2.54 -11.74
N ASP A 323 27.75 3.30 -11.34
CA ASP A 323 27.63 4.74 -11.55
C ASP A 323 28.16 5.56 -10.35
N GLU A 324 28.02 6.88 -10.39
CA GLU A 324 28.44 7.76 -9.29
C GLU A 324 27.74 7.45 -7.97
N VAL A 325 26.47 7.02 -8.03
CA VAL A 325 25.69 6.58 -6.87
C VAL A 325 26.28 5.30 -6.30
N TYR A 326 26.61 4.31 -7.14
CA TYR A 326 27.35 3.11 -6.71
C TYR A 326 28.64 3.53 -6.02
N ASN A 327 29.45 4.37 -6.66
CA ASN A 327 30.74 4.78 -6.10
C ASN A 327 30.56 5.43 -4.72
N SER A 328 29.59 6.33 -4.55
CA SER A 328 29.34 6.96 -3.24
C SER A 328 29.04 5.95 -2.12
N LEU A 329 28.38 4.84 -2.43
CA LEU A 329 28.04 3.82 -1.44
C LEU A 329 29.27 3.01 -0.97
N PHE A 330 30.31 2.94 -1.81
CA PHE A 330 31.52 2.15 -1.56
C PHE A 330 32.80 2.98 -1.36
N MET A 331 32.81 4.30 -1.57
CA MET A 331 34.02 5.13 -1.44
C MET A 331 34.69 5.03 -0.06
N ASP A 332 33.93 4.87 1.03
CA ASP A 332 34.52 4.73 2.37
C ASP A 332 34.96 3.28 2.71
N LEU A 333 34.53 2.27 1.93
CA LEU A 333 34.87 0.86 2.19
C LEU A 333 36.30 0.51 1.70
N VAL A 334 36.89 1.36 0.85
CA VAL A 334 38.27 1.24 0.35
C VAL A 334 39.31 1.40 1.46
N ILE A 335 38.95 2.00 2.61
CA ILE A 335 39.87 2.16 3.75
C ILE A 335 39.97 0.88 4.60
N ILE A 336 39.11 -0.13 4.39
CA ILE A 336 39.01 -1.30 5.29
C ILE A 336 39.48 -2.63 4.65
N PHE A 337 39.76 -2.71 3.35
CA PHE A 337 40.29 -3.94 2.74
C PHE A 337 41.43 -3.71 1.72
N PRO A 338 42.57 -4.43 1.82
CA PRO A 338 43.64 -4.35 0.83
C PRO A 338 43.28 -5.13 -0.45
N GLY A 339 43.56 -4.56 -1.64
CA GLY A 339 43.66 -5.34 -2.90
C GLY A 339 43.05 -4.78 -4.20
N GLY A 340 43.06 -3.46 -4.47
CA GLY A 340 42.45 -2.97 -5.72
C GLY A 340 43.05 -1.69 -6.34
N LYS A 341 43.75 -1.86 -7.47
CA LYS A 341 43.68 -1.07 -8.70
C LYS A 341 44.54 -1.82 -9.72
N PHE A 342 44.03 -2.04 -10.93
CA PHE A 342 44.66 -2.77 -12.06
C PHE A 342 44.40 -4.28 -12.20
N SER A 343 43.22 -4.66 -12.71
CA SER A 343 43.19 -5.56 -13.88
C SER A 343 41.92 -5.31 -14.70
N VAL A 344 42.05 -4.58 -15.81
CA VAL A 344 41.04 -4.52 -16.87
C VAL A 344 41.79 -4.56 -18.19
N ASP A 345 41.49 -5.56 -19.03
CA ASP A 345 41.69 -5.54 -20.48
C ASP A 345 40.29 -5.78 -21.07
N SER A 346 39.69 -4.99 -21.97
CA SER A 346 40.13 -3.85 -22.77
C SER A 346 38.88 -3.10 -23.30
N ALA A 347 39.08 -1.85 -23.74
CA ALA A 347 38.07 -0.82 -23.98
C ALA A 347 37.41 -0.81 -25.38
N GLU A 348 37.61 -1.83 -26.21
CA GLU A 348 37.28 -1.77 -27.65
C GLU A 348 35.84 -2.22 -27.98
N ASN A 349 35.19 -3.00 -27.10
CA ASN A 349 33.84 -3.55 -27.35
C ASN A 349 32.68 -2.60 -26.97
N PHE A 350 32.94 -1.51 -26.23
CA PHE A 350 31.88 -0.71 -25.60
C PHE A 350 31.15 0.23 -26.58
N GLU A 351 31.84 0.76 -27.59
CA GLU A 351 31.28 1.81 -28.45
C GLU A 351 30.50 1.26 -29.66
N ASN A 352 30.75 0.01 -30.06
CA ASN A 352 29.94 -0.69 -31.07
C ASN A 352 28.56 -1.12 -30.53
N LEU A 353 28.45 -1.41 -29.23
CA LEU A 353 27.19 -1.82 -28.59
C LEU A 353 26.20 -0.67 -28.37
N LYS A 354 26.70 0.56 -28.18
CA LYS A 354 25.89 1.79 -28.04
C LYS A 354 25.12 2.19 -29.30
N ASN A 355 25.63 1.85 -30.48
CA ASN A 355 25.07 2.31 -31.75
C ASN A 355 23.98 1.38 -32.31
N ILE A 356 23.98 0.10 -31.94
CA ILE A 356 23.07 -0.92 -32.48
C ILE A 356 21.77 -1.03 -31.66
N SER A 357 21.78 -0.55 -30.41
CA SER A 357 20.69 -0.75 -29.44
C SER A 357 19.76 0.46 -29.25
N ARG A 358 19.87 1.48 -30.11
CA ARG A 358 19.12 2.75 -30.00
C ARG A 358 17.60 2.65 -30.22
N ASN A 359 17.09 1.53 -30.71
CA ASN A 359 15.68 1.37 -31.01
C ASN A 359 15.16 0.06 -30.42
N VAL A 360 14.43 0.13 -29.29
CA VAL A 360 13.16 -0.57 -29.00
C VAL A 360 12.93 -0.68 -27.49
N SER A 361 11.66 -0.50 -27.13
CA SER A 361 11.10 -0.29 -25.78
C SER A 361 11.25 -1.47 -24.81
N THR A 362 11.36 -1.13 -23.52
CA THR A 362 12.02 -1.91 -22.47
C THR A 362 11.14 -2.60 -21.41
N THR A 363 9.82 -2.38 -21.27
CA THR A 363 9.10 -2.97 -20.12
C THR A 363 7.57 -3.04 -20.20
N ASN A 364 7.01 -3.93 -19.36
CA ASN A 364 5.57 -4.10 -19.08
C ASN A 364 5.01 -3.04 -18.11
N ILE A 365 5.12 -1.77 -18.49
CA ILE A 365 4.55 -0.59 -17.80
C ILE A 365 3.03 -0.55 -17.96
N ILE A 366 2.35 -1.55 -18.51
CA ILE A 366 0.99 -1.37 -19.04
C ILE A 366 -0.04 -1.16 -17.92
N SER A 367 -0.10 -2.01 -16.89
CA SER A 367 -1.05 -1.81 -15.78
C SER A 367 -0.74 -0.57 -14.94
N GLU A 368 0.53 -0.20 -14.79
CA GLU A 368 0.96 0.96 -13.99
C GLU A 368 0.82 2.28 -14.75
N ARG A 369 1.19 2.31 -16.04
CA ARG A 369 0.92 3.41 -16.98
C ARG A 369 -0.56 3.69 -17.06
N ASP A 370 -1.40 2.67 -16.97
CA ASP A 370 -2.85 2.84 -17.05
C ASP A 370 -3.42 3.46 -15.79
N PHE A 371 -2.88 3.12 -14.63
CA PHE A 371 -3.23 3.78 -13.39
C PHE A 371 -2.69 5.21 -13.36
N ALA A 372 -1.47 5.43 -13.86
CA ALA A 372 -0.87 6.77 -13.98
C ALA A 372 -1.65 7.65 -14.97
N ASN A 373 -2.07 7.10 -16.11
CA ASN A 373 -2.90 7.77 -17.10
C ASN A 373 -4.30 8.05 -16.55
N LEU A 374 -4.90 7.09 -15.83
CA LEU A 374 -6.18 7.30 -15.14
C LEU A 374 -6.06 8.44 -14.14
N ASP A 375 -5.05 8.43 -13.28
CA ASP A 375 -4.82 9.42 -12.22
C ASP A 375 -4.43 10.81 -12.78
N ARG A 376 -3.75 10.84 -13.93
CA ARG A 376 -3.47 12.07 -14.68
C ARG A 376 -4.76 12.62 -15.30
N LEU A 377 -5.51 11.79 -16.02
CA LEU A 377 -6.73 12.20 -16.72
C LEU A 377 -7.84 12.61 -15.76
N THR A 378 -7.96 12.00 -14.59
CA THR A 378 -8.91 12.44 -13.54
C THR A 378 -8.52 13.78 -12.92
N ARG A 379 -7.22 14.13 -12.88
CA ARG A 379 -6.74 15.44 -12.41
C ARG A 379 -6.83 16.53 -13.47
N GLU A 380 -6.44 16.24 -14.71
CA GLU A 380 -6.53 17.18 -15.84
C GLU A 380 -7.99 17.42 -16.27
N LYS A 381 -8.85 16.38 -16.15
CA LYS A 381 -10.25 16.41 -16.59
C LYS A 381 -11.16 15.92 -15.46
N PRO A 382 -11.29 16.66 -14.35
CA PRO A 382 -12.08 16.22 -13.18
C PRO A 382 -13.57 16.04 -13.48
N ASN A 383 -14.08 16.69 -14.52
CA ASN A 383 -15.47 16.58 -14.97
C ASN A 383 -15.67 15.49 -16.04
N ALA A 384 -14.59 14.84 -16.52
CA ALA A 384 -14.71 13.73 -17.46
C ALA A 384 -15.32 12.51 -16.77
N ASN A 385 -16.24 11.84 -17.45
CA ASN A 385 -16.79 10.59 -16.93
C ASN A 385 -15.73 9.47 -17.00
N THR A 386 -15.81 8.53 -16.06
CA THR A 386 -14.86 7.40 -15.98
C THR A 386 -14.84 6.59 -17.27
N ILE A 387 -15.97 6.47 -17.98
CA ILE A 387 -16.06 5.80 -19.29
C ILE A 387 -15.21 6.50 -20.36
N ALA A 388 -15.20 7.84 -20.45
CA ALA A 388 -14.41 8.54 -21.45
C ALA A 388 -12.92 8.44 -21.12
N VAL A 389 -12.56 8.51 -19.84
CA VAL A 389 -11.17 8.34 -19.40
C VAL A 389 -10.68 6.92 -19.71
N GLU A 390 -11.49 5.90 -19.39
CA GLU A 390 -11.23 4.52 -19.74
C GLU A 390 -11.15 4.30 -21.24
N GLY A 391 -12.07 4.89 -22.02
CA GLY A 391 -12.08 4.82 -23.48
C GLY A 391 -10.79 5.37 -24.10
N ILE A 392 -10.26 6.49 -23.58
CA ILE A 392 -8.98 7.07 -24.03
C ILE A 392 -7.81 6.14 -23.73
N ILE A 393 -7.77 5.56 -22.54
CA ILE A 393 -6.71 4.63 -22.10
C ILE A 393 -6.75 3.37 -22.98
N LEU A 394 -7.92 2.74 -23.11
CA LEU A 394 -8.10 1.54 -23.93
C LEU A 394 -7.79 1.79 -25.41
N PHE A 395 -8.21 2.94 -25.96
CA PHE A 395 -7.93 3.32 -27.35
C PHE A 395 -6.43 3.44 -27.62
N THR A 396 -5.68 3.97 -26.65
CA THR A 396 -4.22 4.13 -26.72
C THR A 396 -3.51 2.79 -26.58
N ASN A 397 -3.88 1.99 -25.58
CA ASN A 397 -3.16 0.76 -25.24
C ASN A 397 -3.43 -0.40 -26.18
N ASN A 398 -4.65 -0.52 -26.67
CA ASN A 398 -5.01 -1.54 -27.64
C ASN A 398 -4.54 -1.18 -29.06
N LYS A 399 -3.80 -0.06 -29.22
CA LYS A 399 -3.36 0.48 -30.52
C LYS A 399 -4.54 0.60 -31.50
N THR A 400 -5.70 0.99 -30.98
CA THR A 400 -6.97 0.97 -31.74
C THR A 400 -6.90 1.83 -33.00
N LEU A 401 -6.15 2.94 -32.96
CA LEU A 401 -5.91 3.78 -34.14
C LEU A 401 -5.15 3.03 -35.24
N GLN A 402 -4.04 2.38 -34.89
CA GLN A 402 -3.23 1.61 -35.84
C GLN A 402 -4.02 0.44 -36.44
N TRP A 403 -4.85 -0.22 -35.63
CA TRP A 403 -5.77 -1.25 -36.12
C TRP A 403 -6.82 -0.68 -37.07
N LEU A 404 -7.47 0.45 -36.71
CA LEU A 404 -8.45 1.12 -37.56
C LEU A 404 -7.86 1.60 -38.89
N ASP A 405 -6.57 1.96 -38.91
CA ASP A 405 -5.85 2.35 -40.12
C ASP A 405 -5.44 1.16 -40.99
N SER A 406 -5.34 -0.04 -40.40
CA SER A 406 -5.10 -1.29 -41.14
C SER A 406 -6.36 -1.88 -41.80
N LEU A 407 -7.55 -1.36 -41.48
CA LEU A 407 -8.81 -1.80 -42.08
C LEU A 407 -9.07 -1.12 -43.43
N ASN A 408 -9.75 -1.83 -44.33
CA ASN A 408 -10.27 -1.21 -45.54
C ASN A 408 -11.35 -0.14 -45.19
N PRO A 409 -11.56 0.86 -46.05
CA PRO A 409 -12.48 1.97 -45.77
C PRO A 409 -13.91 1.53 -45.42
N ASP A 410 -14.39 0.47 -46.07
CA ASP A 410 -15.75 -0.05 -45.85
C ASP A 410 -15.90 -0.69 -44.47
N LYS A 411 -14.99 -1.58 -44.05
CA LYS A 411 -15.03 -2.16 -42.70
C LYS A 411 -14.75 -1.12 -41.62
N LYS A 412 -13.89 -0.13 -41.90
CA LYS A 412 -13.66 0.99 -40.97
C LYS A 412 -14.95 1.76 -40.71
N THR A 413 -15.72 2.03 -41.77
CA THR A 413 -17.02 2.70 -41.68
C THR A 413 -18.05 1.85 -40.93
N GLU A 414 -18.08 0.55 -41.21
CA GLU A 414 -18.94 -0.42 -40.50
C GLU A 414 -18.63 -0.46 -39.00
N VAL A 415 -17.36 -0.56 -38.61
CA VAL A 415 -16.92 -0.55 -37.21
C VAL A 415 -17.33 0.75 -36.51
N PHE A 416 -17.16 1.91 -37.15
CA PHE A 416 -17.60 3.18 -36.58
C PHE A 416 -19.12 3.25 -36.42
N LYS A 417 -19.88 2.69 -37.37
CA LYS A 417 -21.34 2.60 -37.29
C LYS A 417 -21.76 1.76 -36.09
N ILE A 418 -21.20 0.56 -35.93
CA ILE A 418 -21.45 -0.34 -34.79
C ILE A 418 -21.08 0.33 -33.46
N ALA A 419 -19.95 1.03 -33.40
CA ALA A 419 -19.53 1.75 -32.19
C ALA A 419 -20.51 2.86 -31.81
N ARG A 420 -20.98 3.66 -32.78
CA ARG A 420 -21.97 4.73 -32.55
C ARG A 420 -23.32 4.17 -32.10
N GLU A 421 -23.76 3.06 -32.66
CA GLU A 421 -25.01 2.40 -32.30
C GLU A 421 -24.98 1.79 -30.88
N ASN A 422 -23.81 1.32 -30.43
CA ASN A 422 -23.67 0.67 -29.12
C ASN A 422 -23.28 1.64 -27.98
N ALA A 423 -22.66 2.78 -28.27
CA ALA A 423 -22.25 3.75 -27.25
C ALA A 423 -23.38 4.20 -26.30
N PRO A 424 -24.60 4.54 -26.76
CA PRO A 424 -25.71 4.89 -25.87
C PRO A 424 -26.10 3.76 -24.90
N LYS A 425 -26.02 2.50 -25.35
CA LYS A 425 -26.34 1.32 -24.52
C LYS A 425 -25.31 1.13 -23.43
N MET A 426 -24.01 1.25 -23.76
CA MET A 426 -22.94 1.15 -22.77
C MET A 426 -23.05 2.27 -21.71
N ILE A 427 -23.33 3.50 -22.13
CA ILE A 427 -23.54 4.64 -21.21
C ILE A 427 -24.74 4.38 -20.28
N LYS A 428 -25.86 3.86 -20.82
CA LYS A 428 -27.05 3.52 -20.03
C LYS A 428 -26.75 2.42 -19.00
N ASN A 429 -26.02 1.38 -19.39
CA ASN A 429 -25.64 0.29 -18.49
C ASN A 429 -24.69 0.76 -17.39
N TYR A 430 -23.71 1.60 -17.71
CA TYR A 430 -22.82 2.21 -16.73
C TYR A 430 -23.58 3.06 -15.70
N ARG A 431 -24.54 3.90 -16.14
CA ARG A 431 -25.36 4.70 -15.22
C ARG A 431 -26.17 3.82 -14.26
N LYS A 432 -26.77 2.74 -14.76
CA LYS A 432 -27.49 1.76 -13.93
C LYS A 432 -26.56 1.12 -12.89
N GLN A 433 -25.37 0.67 -13.30
CA GLN A 433 -24.40 0.08 -12.38
C GLN A 433 -23.95 1.08 -11.31
N LYS A 434 -23.71 2.35 -11.68
CA LYS A 434 -23.32 3.40 -10.74
C LYS A 434 -24.38 3.65 -9.66
N ILE A 435 -25.66 3.61 -10.01
CA ILE A 435 -26.77 3.73 -9.04
C ILE A 435 -26.74 2.56 -8.06
N VAL A 436 -26.67 1.32 -8.55
CA VAL A 436 -26.62 0.10 -7.72
C VAL A 436 -25.41 0.10 -6.79
N ILE A 437 -24.24 0.54 -7.27
CA ILE A 437 -23.02 0.67 -6.46
C ILE A 437 -23.23 1.70 -5.34
N LYS A 438 -23.84 2.85 -5.66
CA LYS A 438 -24.12 3.91 -4.69
C LYS A 438 -25.09 3.44 -3.61
N GLU A 439 -26.16 2.74 -3.98
CA GLU A 439 -27.13 2.16 -3.05
C GLU A 439 -26.48 1.17 -2.08
N LYS A 440 -25.66 0.24 -2.60
CA LYS A 440 -24.90 -0.70 -1.75
C LYS A 440 -23.89 -0.01 -0.83
N HIS A 441 -23.28 1.09 -1.29
CA HIS A 441 -22.35 1.86 -0.46
C HIS A 441 -23.09 2.51 0.72
N ILE A 442 -24.29 3.06 0.47
CA ILE A 442 -25.15 3.62 1.52
C ILE A 442 -25.58 2.54 2.51
N GLU A 443 -25.98 1.36 2.02
CA GLU A 443 -26.35 0.22 2.88
C GLU A 443 -25.19 -0.20 3.80
N LEU A 444 -23.97 -0.33 3.27
CA LEU A 444 -22.79 -0.67 4.06
C LEU A 444 -22.40 0.41 5.07
N LEU A 445 -22.56 1.68 4.71
CA LEU A 445 -22.34 2.79 5.65
C LEU A 445 -23.35 2.74 6.81
N ASN A 446 -24.62 2.43 6.52
CA ASN A 446 -25.64 2.31 7.56
C ASN A 446 -25.37 1.12 8.48
N LYS A 447 -25.02 -0.05 7.93
CA LYS A 447 -24.60 -1.22 8.73
C LYS A 447 -23.42 -0.91 9.65
N ARG A 448 -22.41 -0.19 9.16
CA ARG A 448 -21.27 0.25 9.99
C ARG A 448 -21.69 1.22 11.10
N LYS A 449 -22.64 2.13 10.81
CA LYS A 449 -23.18 3.04 11.83
C LYS A 449 -23.93 2.26 12.91
N GLU A 450 -24.78 1.32 12.54
CA GLU A 450 -25.51 0.45 13.46
C GLU A 450 -24.57 -0.39 14.32
N GLU A 451 -23.55 -0.99 13.72
CA GLU A 451 -22.55 -1.78 14.44
C GLU A 451 -21.76 -0.91 15.44
N ASN A 452 -21.35 0.29 15.02
CA ASN A 452 -20.68 1.24 15.92
C ASN A 452 -21.59 1.69 17.07
N LEU A 453 -22.87 1.97 16.80
CA LEU A 453 -23.86 2.29 17.83
C LEU A 453 -24.03 1.12 18.80
N ARG A 454 -24.12 -0.11 18.29
CA ARG A 454 -24.21 -1.32 19.13
C ARG A 454 -22.97 -1.50 20.00
N LEU A 455 -21.77 -1.30 19.45
CA LEU A 455 -20.52 -1.37 20.21
C LEU A 455 -20.45 -0.29 21.30
N GLN A 456 -20.94 0.92 21.00
CA GLN A 456 -21.04 1.99 21.99
C GLN A 456 -22.05 1.67 23.09
N GLN A 457 -23.22 1.15 22.73
CA GLN A 457 -24.24 0.73 23.69
C GLN A 457 -23.73 -0.39 24.59
N ASN A 458 -23.15 -1.45 24.01
CA ASN A 458 -22.55 -2.55 24.77
C ASN A 458 -21.47 -2.06 25.73
N LYS A 459 -20.66 -1.08 25.31
CA LYS A 459 -19.64 -0.47 26.18
C LYS A 459 -20.29 0.33 27.31
N MET A 460 -21.36 1.06 27.04
CA MET A 460 -22.08 1.81 28.08
C MET A 460 -22.76 0.87 29.08
N ASP A 461 -23.37 -0.22 28.60
CA ASP A 461 -24.00 -1.25 29.43
C ASP A 461 -22.96 -1.96 30.31
N GLU A 462 -21.77 -2.26 29.77
CA GLU A 462 -20.65 -2.81 30.54
C GLU A 462 -20.19 -1.84 31.65
N LEU A 463 -20.05 -0.55 31.34
CA LEU A 463 -19.67 0.46 32.33
C LEU A 463 -20.74 0.60 33.42
N ASN A 464 -22.02 0.62 33.05
CA ASN A 464 -23.13 0.68 33.99
C ASN A 464 -23.20 -0.56 34.89
N LYS A 465 -22.94 -1.76 34.33
CA LYS A 465 -22.85 -2.99 35.11
C LYS A 465 -21.73 -2.94 36.14
N ILE A 466 -20.53 -2.49 35.74
CA ILE A 466 -19.40 -2.32 36.67
C ILE A 466 -19.75 -1.31 37.78
N ARG A 467 -20.44 -0.23 37.45
CA ARG A 467 -20.90 0.77 38.43
C ARG A 467 -21.86 0.16 39.45
N ALA A 468 -22.87 -0.58 38.98
CA ALA A 468 -23.84 -1.26 39.82
C ALA A 468 -23.21 -2.37 40.69
N ASP A 469 -22.24 -3.11 40.14
CA ASP A 469 -21.52 -4.15 40.88
C ASP A 469 -20.68 -3.53 42.01
N VAL A 470 -20.08 -2.35 41.81
CA VAL A 470 -19.35 -1.63 42.88
C VAL A 470 -20.30 -1.00 43.90
N GLU A 471 -21.43 -0.45 43.48
CA GLU A 471 -22.46 0.09 44.39
C GLU A 471 -23.00 -0.99 45.34
N LYS A 472 -23.27 -2.21 44.84
CA LYS A 472 -23.70 -3.35 45.66
C LYS A 472 -22.70 -3.77 46.75
N ILE A 473 -21.45 -3.37 46.61
CA ILE A 473 -20.33 -3.75 47.47
C ILE A 473 -19.97 -2.61 48.45
N GLY A 474 -20.78 -1.55 48.49
CA GLY A 474 -20.59 -0.41 49.39
C GLY A 474 -19.88 0.79 48.74
N GLY A 475 -19.74 0.79 47.41
CA GLY A 475 -19.15 1.89 46.65
C GLY A 475 -17.63 1.78 46.46
N GLU A 476 -17.02 2.86 45.98
CA GLU A 476 -15.57 2.91 45.71
C GLU A 476 -14.75 2.88 47.01
N TRP A 477 -13.75 2.00 47.06
CA TRP A 477 -12.80 1.94 48.17
C TRP A 477 -11.69 2.98 48.00
N LYS A 478 -11.68 3.98 48.88
CA LYS A 478 -10.80 5.17 48.74
C LYS A 478 -9.48 5.11 49.51
N CYS A 479 -9.39 4.26 50.54
CA CYS A 479 -8.18 4.10 51.35
C CYS A 479 -8.04 2.66 51.87
N GLN A 480 -6.85 2.27 52.32
CA GLN A 480 -6.57 0.93 52.85
C GLN A 480 -7.54 0.53 53.98
N LYS A 481 -7.85 1.47 54.88
CA LYS A 481 -8.83 1.27 55.95
C LYS A 481 -10.23 0.91 55.41
N ALA A 482 -10.65 1.56 54.31
CA ALA A 482 -11.92 1.25 53.66
C ALA A 482 -11.92 -0.12 52.96
N ILE A 483 -10.76 -0.62 52.52
CA ILE A 483 -10.63 -1.99 51.99
C ILE A 483 -10.87 -2.99 53.12
N ASP A 484 -10.19 -2.81 54.25
CA ASP A 484 -10.25 -3.72 55.39
C ASP A 484 -11.64 -3.74 56.02
N ASP A 485 -12.25 -2.57 56.22
CA ASP A 485 -13.61 -2.43 56.77
C ASP A 485 -14.67 -3.09 55.86
N ASN A 486 -14.60 -2.86 54.55
CA ASN A 486 -15.56 -3.44 53.60
C ASN A 486 -15.34 -4.95 53.39
N LEU A 487 -14.09 -5.43 53.40
CA LEU A 487 -13.80 -6.86 53.30
C LEU A 487 -14.24 -7.64 54.54
N ASN A 488 -14.26 -7.02 55.72
CA ASN A 488 -14.78 -7.66 56.93
C ASN A 488 -16.30 -7.83 56.89
N ASN A 489 -17.01 -6.95 56.18
CA ASN A 489 -18.47 -6.99 56.02
C ASN A 489 -18.95 -7.89 54.87
N ILE A 490 -18.03 -8.42 54.04
CA ILE A 490 -18.36 -9.28 52.89
C ILE A 490 -18.10 -10.75 53.23
N ALA A 491 -19.06 -11.63 52.88
CA ALA A 491 -18.93 -13.08 53.03
C ALA A 491 -17.66 -13.62 52.34
N LYS A 492 -16.98 -14.59 52.98
CA LYS A 492 -15.68 -15.14 52.53
C LYS A 492 -15.69 -15.62 51.07
N SER A 493 -16.81 -16.14 50.57
CA SER A 493 -16.97 -16.60 49.18
C SER A 493 -17.01 -15.48 48.14
N LYS A 494 -17.36 -14.24 48.52
CA LYS A 494 -17.54 -13.10 47.61
C LYS A 494 -16.39 -12.09 47.62
N LYS A 495 -15.40 -12.25 48.50
CA LYS A 495 -14.27 -11.31 48.64
C LYS A 495 -13.43 -11.16 47.35
N ILE A 496 -13.16 -12.27 46.66
CA ILE A 496 -12.39 -12.25 45.40
C ILE A 496 -13.15 -11.51 44.30
N GLU A 497 -14.47 -11.74 44.18
CA GLU A 497 -15.30 -11.06 43.19
C GLU A 497 -15.38 -9.55 43.46
N ALA A 498 -15.46 -9.16 44.73
CA ALA A 498 -15.46 -7.76 45.15
C ALA A 498 -14.17 -7.02 44.79
N VAL A 499 -13.01 -7.63 45.05
CA VAL A 499 -11.72 -7.05 44.67
C VAL A 499 -11.57 -6.95 43.14
N LYS A 500 -12.01 -7.98 42.40
CA LYS A 500 -12.03 -7.95 40.92
C LYS A 500 -12.92 -6.83 40.37
N ALA A 501 -14.08 -6.58 41.00
CA ALA A 501 -14.98 -5.48 40.61
C ALA A 501 -14.33 -4.10 40.83
N GLN A 502 -13.65 -3.89 41.96
CA GLN A 502 -12.91 -2.66 42.25
C GLN A 502 -11.74 -2.41 41.28
N ILE A 503 -10.96 -3.44 40.95
CA ILE A 503 -9.87 -3.33 39.95
C ILE A 503 -10.44 -2.96 38.57
N LYS A 504 -11.57 -3.56 38.16
CA LYS A 504 -12.25 -3.20 36.89
C LYS A 504 -12.75 -1.76 36.90
N PHE A 505 -13.30 -1.28 38.02
CA PHE A 505 -13.78 0.08 38.19
C PHE A 505 -12.64 1.10 38.08
N GLN A 506 -11.52 0.86 38.77
CA GLN A 506 -10.31 1.71 38.69
C GLN A 506 -9.74 1.76 37.26
N ARG A 507 -9.80 0.65 36.52
CA ARG A 507 -9.32 0.57 35.12
C ARG A 507 -10.25 1.25 34.11
N LEU A 508 -11.54 0.93 34.13
CA LEU A 508 -12.47 1.24 33.05
C LEU A 508 -13.26 2.54 33.28
N ILE A 509 -13.58 2.86 34.54
CA ILE A 509 -14.35 4.06 34.91
C ILE A 509 -13.41 5.20 35.30
N LEU A 510 -12.46 4.95 36.21
CA LEU A 510 -11.49 5.96 36.66
C LEU A 510 -10.28 6.10 35.74
N LYS A 511 -10.17 5.22 34.72
CA LYS A 511 -9.12 5.25 33.68
C LYS A 511 -7.70 5.37 34.22
N LYS A 512 -7.41 4.75 35.36
CA LYS A 512 -6.05 4.71 35.89
C LYS A 512 -5.15 3.93 34.94
N ASN A 513 -3.96 4.47 34.67
CA ASN A 513 -3.02 3.90 33.71
C ASN A 513 -1.64 3.68 34.35
N PRO A 514 -1.45 2.59 35.11
CA PRO A 514 -0.15 2.20 35.65
C PRO A 514 0.88 1.92 34.54
N SER A 515 2.17 2.13 34.84
CA SER A 515 3.28 1.73 33.97
C SER A 515 3.30 0.22 33.70
N ASP A 516 2.90 -0.59 34.69
CA ASP A 516 2.73 -2.04 34.53
C ASP A 516 1.26 -2.41 34.29
N LYS A 517 0.98 -2.95 33.09
CA LYS A 517 -0.36 -3.42 32.70
C LYS A 517 -0.73 -4.78 33.29
N ALA A 518 0.23 -5.50 33.91
CA ALA A 518 -0.02 -6.78 34.55
C ALA A 518 -0.94 -6.66 35.78
N ILE A 519 -0.98 -5.50 36.42
CA ILE A 519 -1.81 -5.17 37.60
C ILE A 519 -3.32 -5.34 37.32
N PHE A 520 -3.75 -5.30 36.05
CA PHE A 520 -5.14 -5.52 35.66
C PHE A 520 -5.50 -6.97 35.28
N LYS A 521 -4.55 -7.91 35.37
CA LYS A 521 -4.77 -9.32 35.05
C LYS A 521 -5.32 -10.06 36.27
N PHE A 522 -6.20 -11.02 36.04
CA PHE A 522 -6.77 -11.88 37.08
C PHE A 522 -6.19 -13.30 37.09
N SER A 523 -5.25 -13.57 36.17
CA SER A 523 -4.56 -14.84 36.05
C SER A 523 -3.19 -14.65 35.40
N ILE A 524 -2.21 -15.46 35.81
CA ILE A 524 -0.85 -15.49 35.27
C ILE A 524 -0.55 -16.94 34.90
N GLN A 525 -0.13 -17.20 33.65
CA GLN A 525 0.25 -18.53 33.15
C GLN A 525 -0.78 -19.64 33.47
N GLY A 526 -2.08 -19.33 33.39
CA GLY A 526 -3.17 -20.29 33.62
C GLY A 526 -3.56 -20.48 35.10
N ARG A 527 -2.84 -19.90 36.06
CA ARG A 527 -3.20 -19.86 37.49
C ARG A 527 -4.04 -18.62 37.79
N GLN A 528 -5.16 -18.75 38.51
CA GLN A 528 -5.93 -17.61 39.02
C GLN A 528 -5.20 -16.97 40.20
N LEU A 529 -5.18 -15.65 40.26
CA LEU A 529 -4.58 -14.91 41.37
C LEU A 529 -5.40 -15.09 42.65
N GLU A 530 -4.70 -15.29 43.77
CA GLU A 530 -5.29 -15.41 45.09
C GLU A 530 -5.69 -14.03 45.65
N LEU A 531 -6.49 -14.03 46.73
CA LEU A 531 -7.04 -12.80 47.29
C LEU A 531 -5.95 -11.80 47.70
N TYR A 532 -4.83 -12.27 48.25
CA TYR A 532 -3.71 -11.43 48.67
C TYR A 532 -3.05 -10.70 47.48
N GLU A 533 -2.78 -11.42 46.39
CA GLU A 533 -2.16 -10.86 45.17
C GLU A 533 -3.08 -9.83 44.49
N LEU A 534 -4.40 -10.05 44.53
CA LEU A 534 -5.38 -9.10 44.01
C LEU A 534 -5.50 -7.85 44.88
N LEU A 535 -5.33 -7.98 46.21
CA LEU A 535 -5.33 -6.83 47.12
C LEU A 535 -4.09 -5.96 46.92
N GLU A 536 -2.92 -6.58 46.75
CA GLU A 536 -1.68 -5.87 46.43
C GLU A 536 -1.82 -5.08 45.12
N ASN A 537 -2.39 -5.70 44.08
CA ASN A 537 -2.70 -5.03 42.82
C ASN A 537 -3.66 -3.84 43.00
N LEU A 538 -4.70 -3.97 43.85
CA LEU A 538 -5.64 -2.90 44.11
C LEU A 538 -4.99 -1.74 44.90
N THR A 539 -4.18 -2.05 45.91
CA THR A 539 -3.44 -1.04 46.70
C THR A 539 -2.46 -0.26 45.82
N ASN A 540 -1.73 -0.95 44.92
CA ASN A 540 -0.85 -0.30 43.94
C ASN A 540 -1.61 0.63 42.98
N LEU A 541 -2.83 0.26 42.56
CA LEU A 541 -3.70 1.14 41.76
C LEU A 541 -4.21 2.35 42.54
N MET A 542 -4.37 2.24 43.86
CA MET A 542 -4.85 3.33 44.71
C MET A 542 -3.77 4.37 45.02
N GLN A 543 -2.51 3.95 45.09
CA GLN A 543 -1.36 4.86 45.26
C GLN A 543 -1.09 5.75 44.03
N LEU A 544 -1.66 5.40 42.87
CA LEU A 544 -1.64 6.25 41.68
C LEU A 544 -2.69 7.38 41.81
N SER A 545 -2.22 8.60 42.05
CA SER A 545 -3.05 9.81 42.08
C SER A 545 -3.58 10.13 40.68
N GLY A 546 -4.88 9.87 40.47
CA GLY A 546 -5.62 10.30 39.27
C GLY A 546 -6.64 11.37 39.64
N SER A 547 -6.45 12.60 39.18
CA SER A 547 -7.45 13.66 39.34
C SER A 547 -8.66 13.41 38.41
N PRO A 548 -9.91 13.52 38.88
CA PRO A 548 -11.09 13.40 38.03
C PRO A 548 -11.36 14.61 37.12
N GLU A 549 -10.63 15.73 37.26
CA GLU A 549 -11.14 17.04 36.86
C GLU A 549 -10.92 17.48 35.40
N LYS A 550 -10.21 16.73 34.55
CA LYS A 550 -9.94 17.18 33.16
C LYS A 550 -10.84 16.60 32.05
N VAL A 551 -11.91 15.86 32.38
CA VAL A 551 -12.71 15.14 31.37
C VAL A 551 -14.15 15.65 31.21
N GLN A 552 -14.66 16.47 32.13
CA GLN A 552 -16.04 16.94 32.02
C GLN A 552 -16.24 17.89 30.82
N GLN A 553 -15.24 18.72 30.49
CA GLN A 553 -15.29 19.59 29.30
C GLN A 553 -15.15 18.83 27.97
N SER A 554 -14.29 17.82 27.86
CA SER A 554 -14.04 17.14 26.58
C SER A 554 -15.14 16.13 26.21
N SER A 555 -15.79 15.52 27.21
CA SER A 555 -16.92 14.62 26.95
C SER A 555 -18.22 15.37 26.63
N GLU A 556 -18.50 16.53 27.24
CA GLU A 556 -19.63 17.38 26.86
C GLU A 556 -19.47 17.98 25.46
N ILE A 557 -18.25 18.38 25.06
CA ILE A 557 -17.99 18.89 23.71
C ILE A 557 -18.21 17.79 22.65
N LEU A 558 -17.77 16.56 22.90
CA LEU A 558 -17.98 15.42 21.99
C LEU A 558 -19.43 14.94 21.97
N THR A 559 -20.13 14.97 23.10
CA THR A 559 -21.54 14.54 23.19
C THR A 559 -22.47 15.57 22.53
N ASN A 560 -22.18 16.87 22.67
CA ASN A 560 -22.96 17.96 22.04
C ASN A 560 -22.74 18.09 20.52
N LEU A 561 -21.63 17.55 19.98
CA LEU A 561 -21.37 17.53 18.54
C LEU A 561 -22.04 16.36 17.81
N ILE A 562 -22.39 15.28 18.53
CA ILE A 562 -22.85 14.03 17.92
C ILE A 562 -24.37 13.90 17.90
N ILE A 563 -25.10 14.58 18.80
CA ILE A 563 -26.57 14.48 18.94
C ILE A 563 -27.34 15.60 18.23
N LYS A 564 -26.65 16.53 17.55
CA LYS A 564 -27.34 17.66 16.88
C LYS A 564 -27.93 17.29 15.51
N SER A 565 -29.15 17.73 15.27
CA SER A 565 -29.85 17.65 13.96
C SER A 565 -29.04 18.43 12.90
N LYS A 566 -29.37 18.24 11.61
CA LYS A 566 -28.66 18.92 10.52
C LYS A 566 -28.70 20.45 10.69
N GLU A 567 -29.85 20.97 11.10
CA GLU A 567 -30.07 22.41 11.34
C GLU A 567 -29.23 22.93 12.52
N GLU A 568 -29.15 22.18 13.62
CA GLU A 568 -28.37 22.57 14.79
C GLU A 568 -26.85 22.55 14.53
N ARG A 569 -26.37 21.71 13.61
CA ARG A 569 -24.97 21.72 13.16
C ARG A 569 -24.66 22.91 12.25
N GLU A 570 -25.59 23.26 11.36
CA GLU A 570 -25.44 24.44 10.50
C GLU A 570 -25.40 25.73 11.34
N GLN A 571 -26.24 25.80 12.37
CA GLN A 571 -26.27 26.93 13.32
C GLN A 571 -24.99 27.01 14.16
N PHE A 572 -24.51 25.89 14.69
CA PHE A 572 -23.23 25.84 15.42
C PHE A 572 -22.04 26.25 14.54
N MET A 573 -21.99 25.78 13.29
CA MET A 573 -20.92 26.15 12.35
C MET A 573 -21.01 27.62 11.95
N ALA A 574 -22.21 28.21 11.89
CA ALA A 574 -22.41 29.63 11.65
C ALA A 574 -21.91 30.48 12.84
N GLU A 575 -22.20 30.06 14.07
CA GLU A 575 -21.71 30.71 15.30
C GLU A 575 -20.18 30.65 15.40
N GLN A 576 -19.57 29.50 15.10
CA GLN A 576 -18.11 29.36 15.09
C GLN A 576 -17.46 30.21 14.01
N ARG A 577 -18.07 30.33 12.83
CA ARG A 577 -17.62 31.26 11.78
C ARG A 577 -17.72 32.72 12.24
N GLY A 578 -18.80 33.09 12.92
CA GLY A 578 -18.96 34.41 13.53
C GLY A 578 -17.86 34.73 14.53
N PHE A 579 -17.58 33.80 15.44
CA PHE A 579 -16.52 33.94 16.46
C PHE A 579 -15.12 34.08 15.85
N ILE A 580 -14.82 33.29 14.81
CA ILE A 580 -13.55 33.37 14.08
C ILE A 580 -13.43 34.72 13.36
N MET A 581 -14.49 35.19 12.72
CA MET A 581 -14.49 36.49 12.03
C MET A 581 -14.35 37.67 13.00
N GLU A 582 -14.92 37.58 14.19
CA GLU A 582 -14.75 38.59 15.24
C GLU A 582 -13.31 38.60 15.78
N LYS A 583 -12.69 37.43 15.97
CA LYS A 583 -11.26 37.31 16.29
C LYS A 583 -10.36 37.89 15.20
N ILE A 584 -10.66 37.61 13.93
CA ILE A 584 -9.92 38.18 12.79
C ILE A 584 -10.06 39.70 12.77
N LYS A 585 -11.25 40.25 13.00
CA LYS A 585 -11.47 41.70 13.10
C LYS A 585 -10.69 42.33 14.25
N LYS A 586 -10.71 41.71 15.44
CA LYS A 586 -9.91 42.17 16.59
C LYS A 586 -8.42 42.14 16.26
N PHE A 587 -7.93 41.06 15.67
CA PHE A 587 -6.53 40.93 15.28
C PHE A 587 -6.11 41.96 14.21
N GLN A 588 -6.99 42.26 13.25
CA GLN A 588 -6.77 43.30 12.25
C GLN A 588 -6.80 44.72 12.83
N LEU A 589 -7.60 44.97 13.88
CA LEU A 589 -7.60 46.23 14.62
C LEU A 589 -6.31 46.40 15.46
N THR A 590 -5.78 45.31 16.03
CA THR A 590 -4.51 45.30 16.77
C THR A 590 -3.28 45.51 15.87
N ILE A 591 -3.38 45.21 14.57
CA ILE A 591 -2.32 45.46 13.58
C ILE A 591 -2.35 46.89 13.01
N LYS A 592 -3.46 47.63 13.22
CA LYS A 592 -3.64 49.02 12.74
C LYS A 592 -3.38 50.10 13.81
N LEU A 593 -3.14 49.70 15.06
CA LEU A 593 -2.58 50.53 16.13
C LEU A 593 -1.09 50.21 16.25
#